data_AF-A0A3D0JYQ2-F1
#
_entry.id   AF-A0A3D0JYQ2-F1
#
_cell.length_a   1.000
_cell.length_b   1.000
_cell.length_c   1.000
_cell.angle_alpha   90.00
_cell.angle_beta   90.00
_cell.angle_gamma   90.00
#
_symmetry.space_group_name_H-M   'P 1'
#
loop_
_entity.id
_entity.type
_entity.pdbx_description
1 polymer ?
#
loop_
_entity_poly.entity_id
_entity_poly.type
_entity_poly.pdbx_seq_one_letter_code
_entity_poly.pdbx_strand_id
1 'polypeptide(L)'
;MQRRTFLGLGAAAASLAAAGAFGGWTLFGPSGQPLLLSARDDADGKHYAVGYRLDGERAFATPVNERCHDVVPHPTLPLALFVGRRPSTESYLIDTRDGRLLQTLSSPAGRHFNGHAVFHKGGEWLYATEHDTTEPGRGVLGVYRLDAERLQRDGEHGTHGVGPHQLLWMPDGETLVVANGGIRTEAESR
;
A
#
# COMPACT_ATOMS: atom_id res chain seq x y z
N MET A 1 31.52 -9.27 -35.79
CA MET A 1 31.79 -8.78 -34.42
C MET A 1 30.60 -9.15 -33.55
N GLN A 2 30.80 -10.04 -32.57
CA GLN A 2 29.72 -10.67 -31.80
C GLN A 2 29.22 -9.73 -30.69
N ARG A 3 27.89 -9.57 -30.60
CA ARG A 3 27.15 -8.72 -29.63
C ARG A 3 27.45 -9.01 -28.14
N ARG A 4 28.22 -10.05 -27.84
CA ARG A 4 28.48 -10.54 -26.47
C ARG A 4 29.66 -9.83 -25.79
N THR A 5 30.55 -9.21 -26.55
CA THR A 5 31.75 -8.57 -25.99
C THR A 5 31.48 -7.13 -25.49
N PHE A 6 30.41 -6.49 -25.96
CA PHE A 6 30.06 -5.12 -25.54
C PHE A 6 29.40 -5.06 -24.16
N LEU A 7 28.77 -6.15 -23.70
CA LEU A 7 28.20 -6.27 -22.36
C LEU A 7 29.25 -6.57 -21.27
N GLY A 8 30.46 -6.99 -21.65
CA GLY A 8 31.52 -7.36 -20.69
C GLY A 8 32.36 -6.20 -20.18
N LEU A 9 32.44 -5.08 -20.91
CA LEU A 9 33.33 -3.96 -20.57
C LEU A 9 32.65 -2.82 -19.81
N GLY A 10 31.32 -2.85 -19.67
CA GLY A 10 30.58 -1.90 -18.81
C GLY A 10 30.49 -2.31 -17.33
N ALA A 11 30.67 -3.60 -17.03
CA ALA A 11 30.46 -4.15 -15.69
C ALA A 11 31.60 -3.89 -14.70
N ALA A 12 32.79 -3.49 -15.17
CA ALA A 12 33.94 -3.26 -14.30
C ALA A 12 34.11 -1.80 -13.84
N ALA A 13 33.38 -0.83 -14.42
CA ALA A 13 33.46 0.59 -14.05
C ALA A 13 32.19 1.13 -13.36
N ALA A 14 31.09 0.37 -13.34
CA ALA A 14 29.84 0.76 -12.66
C ALA A 14 29.73 0.21 -11.22
N SER A 15 30.68 -0.60 -10.77
CA SER A 15 30.66 -1.25 -9.45
C SER A 15 31.13 -0.36 -8.30
N LEU A 16 31.51 0.90 -8.55
CA LEU A 16 31.93 1.85 -7.50
C LEU A 16 31.10 3.15 -7.42
N ALA A 17 30.07 3.32 -8.25
CA ALA A 17 29.27 4.55 -8.28
C ALA A 17 27.75 4.35 -8.16
N ALA A 18 27.27 3.10 -8.02
CA ALA A 18 25.83 2.80 -7.91
C ALA A 18 25.37 2.43 -6.49
N ALA A 19 26.22 2.60 -5.46
CA ALA A 19 25.84 2.35 -4.07
C ALA A 19 25.06 3.52 -3.41
N GLY A 20 24.91 4.67 -4.10
CA GLY A 20 24.38 5.89 -3.50
C GLY A 20 23.07 6.44 -4.07
N ALA A 21 22.49 5.86 -5.12
CA ALA A 21 21.36 6.47 -5.85
C ALA A 21 20.12 5.58 -6.02
N PHE A 22 20.11 4.34 -5.51
CA PHE A 22 18.90 3.54 -5.35
C PHE A 22 18.54 3.46 -3.87
N GLY A 23 18.21 4.62 -3.29
CA GLY A 23 17.56 4.69 -1.99
C GLY A 23 16.15 4.10 -2.09
N GLY A 24 15.89 3.02 -1.35
CA GLY A 24 14.54 2.48 -1.21
C GLY A 24 14.44 1.06 -0.68
N TRP A 25 15.50 0.25 -0.74
CA TRP A 25 15.49 -1.07 -0.12
C TRP A 25 16.18 -1.03 1.24
N THR A 26 15.46 -0.57 2.26
CA THR A 26 15.84 -0.82 3.65
C THR A 26 15.47 -2.26 3.99
N LEU A 27 16.44 -3.17 3.87
CA LEU A 27 16.33 -4.52 4.44
C LEU A 27 16.64 -4.42 5.94
N PHE A 28 15.65 -4.17 6.80
CA PHE A 28 15.85 -4.28 8.25
C PHE A 28 14.77 -5.12 8.93
N GLY A 29 15.24 -6.06 9.76
CA GLY A 29 14.49 -6.87 10.71
C GLY A 29 15.45 -7.64 11.63
N PRO A 30 15.36 -7.56 12.98
CA PRO A 30 16.41 -8.06 13.90
C PRO A 30 16.58 -9.58 14.06
N SER A 31 15.96 -10.44 13.24
CA SER A 31 16.09 -11.91 13.43
C SER A 31 15.55 -12.82 12.30
N GLY A 32 15.14 -12.31 11.13
CA GLY A 32 14.43 -13.14 10.16
C GLY A 32 14.54 -12.62 8.74
N GLN A 33 14.49 -13.54 7.78
CA GLN A 33 14.60 -13.23 6.36
C GLN A 33 13.61 -12.15 5.90
N PRO A 34 13.95 -11.37 4.85
CA PRO A 34 13.04 -10.38 4.27
C PRO A 34 11.70 -11.00 3.91
N LEU A 35 10.62 -10.27 4.22
CA LEU A 35 9.26 -10.68 3.93
C LEU A 35 8.72 -9.94 2.70
N LEU A 36 8.24 -10.70 1.73
CA LEU A 36 7.49 -10.21 0.57
C LEU A 36 6.00 -10.21 0.93
N LEU A 37 5.40 -9.03 0.98
CA LEU A 37 3.97 -8.87 1.23
C LEU A 37 3.20 -8.74 -0.08
N SER A 38 2.06 -9.40 -0.16
CA SER A 38 1.19 -9.31 -1.33
C SER A 38 -0.26 -9.67 -0.99
N ALA A 39 -1.16 -9.46 -1.93
CA ALA A 39 -2.52 -9.96 -1.87
C ALA A 39 -2.75 -10.95 -3.00
N ARG A 40 -3.50 -12.02 -2.74
CA ARG A 40 -3.83 -13.01 -3.77
C ARG A 40 -5.23 -13.57 -3.57
N ASP A 41 -5.74 -14.13 -4.67
CA ASP A 41 -6.92 -14.98 -4.65
C ASP A 41 -6.48 -16.45 -4.71
N ASP A 42 -7.32 -17.37 -4.26
CA ASP A 42 -7.15 -18.80 -4.54
C ASP A 42 -8.09 -19.29 -5.66
N ALA A 43 -8.04 -20.58 -5.97
CA ALA A 43 -8.86 -21.19 -7.01
C ALA A 43 -10.37 -21.20 -6.67
N ASP A 44 -10.73 -21.06 -5.40
CA ASP A 44 -12.11 -20.98 -4.92
C ASP A 44 -12.63 -19.53 -4.89
N GLY A 45 -11.79 -18.55 -5.28
CA GLY A 45 -12.12 -17.13 -5.26
C GLY A 45 -12.00 -16.47 -3.88
N LYS A 46 -11.35 -17.11 -2.90
CA LYS A 46 -11.12 -16.51 -1.57
C LYS A 46 -9.92 -15.56 -1.62
N HIS A 47 -10.02 -14.46 -0.89
CA HIS A 47 -9.00 -13.42 -0.84
C HIS A 47 -8.07 -13.60 0.36
N TYR A 48 -6.79 -13.30 0.17
CA TYR A 48 -5.75 -13.43 1.21
C TYR A 48 -4.79 -12.25 1.21
N ALA A 49 -4.47 -11.76 2.42
CA ALA A 49 -3.24 -11.03 2.70
C ALA A 49 -2.13 -12.04 2.99
N VAL A 50 -1.00 -11.94 2.29
CA VAL A 50 0.06 -12.96 2.35
C VAL A 50 1.44 -12.37 2.61
N GLY A 51 2.25 -13.15 3.31
CA GLY A 51 3.67 -12.91 3.53
C GLY A 51 4.48 -14.13 3.11
N TYR A 52 5.50 -13.93 2.27
CA TYR A 52 6.42 -14.97 1.82
C TYR A 52 7.86 -14.59 2.11
N ARG A 53 8.69 -15.59 2.41
CA ARG A 53 10.15 -15.43 2.48
C ARG A 53 10.74 -15.47 1.07
N LEU A 54 12.00 -15.03 0.94
CA LEU A 54 12.69 -14.98 -0.34
C LEU A 54 12.95 -16.36 -0.97
N ASP A 55 12.92 -17.42 -0.17
CA ASP A 55 13.00 -18.82 -0.64
C ASP A 55 11.65 -19.39 -1.10
N GLY A 56 10.57 -18.60 -1.03
CA GLY A 56 9.22 -19.01 -1.39
C GLY A 56 8.44 -19.68 -0.25
N GLU A 57 9.03 -19.83 0.94
CA GLU A 57 8.30 -20.31 2.12
C GLU A 57 7.19 -19.31 2.48
N ARG A 58 5.98 -19.82 2.64
CA ARG A 58 4.84 -19.02 3.08
C ARG A 58 4.94 -18.78 4.59
N ALA A 59 5.20 -17.53 4.99
CA ALA A 59 5.17 -17.13 6.39
C ALA A 59 3.74 -17.07 6.93
N PHE A 60 2.82 -16.45 6.19
CA PHE A 60 1.39 -16.43 6.53
C PHE A 60 0.49 -16.26 5.30
N ALA A 61 -0.77 -16.66 5.46
CA ALA A 61 -1.85 -16.35 4.55
C ALA A 61 -3.14 -16.12 5.33
N THR A 62 -3.49 -14.85 5.49
CA THR A 62 -4.61 -14.40 6.31
C THR A 62 -5.83 -14.21 5.42
N PRO A 63 -6.94 -14.93 5.65
CA PRO A 63 -8.15 -14.74 4.88
C PRO A 63 -8.73 -13.35 5.12
N VAL A 64 -9.20 -12.71 4.06
CA VAL A 64 -9.84 -11.39 4.07
C VAL A 64 -11.13 -11.43 3.24
N ASN A 65 -12.08 -10.53 3.50
CA ASN A 65 -13.40 -10.58 2.87
C ASN A 65 -13.40 -10.01 1.45
N GLU A 66 -12.53 -9.06 1.17
CA GLU A 66 -12.45 -8.30 -0.06
C GLU A 66 -11.03 -8.38 -0.64
N ARG A 67 -10.94 -8.31 -1.98
CA ARG A 67 -9.66 -8.30 -2.67
C ARG A 67 -8.88 -7.03 -2.37
N CYS A 68 -7.60 -7.16 -2.04
CA CYS A 68 -6.70 -6.02 -1.84
C CYS A 68 -5.96 -5.64 -3.14
N HIS A 69 -5.48 -4.40 -3.20
CA HIS A 69 -4.76 -3.82 -4.33
C HIS A 69 -3.31 -3.50 -3.97
N ASP A 70 -3.12 -2.69 -2.92
CA ASP A 70 -1.80 -2.25 -2.46
C ASP A 70 -1.50 -2.78 -1.05
N VAL A 71 -0.22 -2.77 -0.69
CA VAL A 71 0.25 -3.10 0.64
C VAL A 71 1.15 -2.00 1.16
N VAL A 72 0.75 -1.40 2.28
CA VAL A 72 1.42 -0.24 2.87
C VAL A 72 2.05 -0.66 4.19
N PRO A 73 3.35 -1.01 4.21
CA PRO A 73 4.05 -1.30 5.46
C PRO A 73 4.16 -0.03 6.30
N HIS A 74 4.02 -0.19 7.61
CA HIS A 74 4.34 0.85 8.56
C HIS A 74 5.87 1.10 8.57
N PRO A 75 6.34 2.36 8.70
CA PRO A 75 7.77 2.68 8.57
C PRO A 75 8.69 2.01 9.60
N THR A 76 8.19 1.69 10.80
CA THR A 76 9.01 1.14 11.90
C THR A 76 8.43 -0.08 12.62
N LEU A 77 7.13 -0.08 12.92
CA LEU A 77 6.40 -1.20 13.53
C LEU A 77 6.17 -2.37 12.55
N PRO A 78 6.01 -3.61 13.05
CA PRO A 78 5.72 -4.80 12.23
C PRO A 78 4.25 -4.85 11.80
N LEU A 79 3.80 -3.79 11.13
CA LEU A 79 2.43 -3.61 10.69
C LEU A 79 2.40 -3.37 9.19
N ALA A 80 1.37 -3.85 8.51
CA ALA A 80 1.08 -3.47 7.14
C ALA A 80 -0.42 -3.36 6.91
N LEU A 81 -0.85 -2.31 6.22
CA LEU A 81 -2.21 -2.16 5.74
C LEU A 81 -2.32 -2.77 4.34
N PHE A 82 -3.16 -3.79 4.20
CA PHE A 82 -3.57 -4.32 2.91
C PHE A 82 -4.80 -3.54 2.46
N VAL A 83 -4.64 -2.72 1.43
CA VAL A 83 -5.66 -1.73 1.03
C VAL A 83 -6.65 -2.38 0.09
N GLY A 84 -7.93 -2.26 0.40
CA GLY A 84 -9.01 -2.82 -0.42
C GLY A 84 -9.02 -2.24 -1.84
N ARG A 85 -9.16 -3.12 -2.83
CA ARG A 85 -9.25 -2.74 -4.25
C ARG A 85 -10.58 -2.07 -4.54
N ARG A 86 -10.57 -0.94 -5.24
CA ARG A 86 -11.79 -0.24 -5.67
C ARG A 86 -12.84 -1.21 -6.30
N PRO A 87 -14.13 -1.13 -5.90
CA PRO A 87 -14.70 -0.30 -4.83
C PRO A 87 -14.83 -1.06 -3.50
N SER A 88 -13.71 -1.22 -2.78
CA SER A 88 -13.72 -1.93 -1.49
C SER A 88 -14.20 -1.03 -0.37
N THR A 89 -14.96 -1.61 0.56
CA THR A 89 -15.30 -0.96 1.83
C THR A 89 -14.39 -1.37 2.98
N GLU A 90 -13.54 -2.36 2.77
CA GLU A 90 -12.64 -2.91 3.80
C GLU A 90 -11.16 -2.81 3.39
N SER A 91 -10.32 -2.52 4.37
CA SER A 91 -8.86 -2.69 4.32
C SER A 91 -8.40 -3.42 5.59
N TYR A 92 -7.23 -4.04 5.58
CA TYR A 92 -6.84 -4.99 6.64
C TYR A 92 -5.48 -4.66 7.22
N LEU A 93 -5.45 -4.29 8.50
CA LEU A 93 -4.21 -4.07 9.24
C LEU A 93 -3.72 -5.41 9.78
N ILE A 94 -2.53 -5.83 9.35
CA ILE A 94 -1.94 -7.12 9.67
C ILE A 94 -0.66 -6.94 10.49
N ASP A 95 -0.49 -7.76 11.52
CA ASP A 95 0.79 -7.97 12.20
C ASP A 95 1.70 -8.82 11.30
N THR A 96 2.80 -8.27 10.82
CA THR A 96 3.65 -8.94 9.84
C THR A 96 4.55 -10.02 10.45
N ARG A 97 4.57 -10.17 11.78
CA ARG A 97 5.33 -11.23 12.47
C ARG A 97 4.70 -12.60 12.28
N ASP A 98 3.37 -12.68 12.35
CA ASP A 98 2.61 -13.93 12.36
C ASP A 98 1.40 -13.93 11.41
N GLY A 99 1.12 -12.81 10.75
CA GLY A 99 -0.04 -12.65 9.86
C GLY A 99 -1.35 -12.39 10.59
N ARG A 100 -1.34 -12.13 11.91
CA ARG A 100 -2.57 -11.89 12.67
C ARG A 100 -3.29 -10.65 12.15
N LEU A 101 -4.59 -10.79 11.87
CA LEU A 101 -5.48 -9.68 11.55
C LEU A 101 -5.72 -8.86 12.82
N LEU A 102 -5.23 -7.62 12.83
CA LEU A 102 -5.38 -6.68 13.94
C LEU A 102 -6.69 -5.92 13.84
N GLN A 103 -7.04 -5.51 12.62
CA GLN A 103 -8.21 -4.70 12.36
C GLN A 103 -8.67 -4.87 10.91
N THR A 104 -9.96 -5.09 10.73
CA THR A 104 -10.66 -4.72 9.50
C THR A 104 -11.05 -3.26 9.60
N LEU A 105 -10.46 -2.42 8.76
CA LEU A 105 -10.74 -1.01 8.64
C LEU A 105 -11.86 -0.82 7.63
N SER A 106 -13.05 -0.47 8.11
CA SER A 106 -14.19 -0.15 7.25
C SER A 106 -14.20 1.31 6.84
N SER A 107 -14.50 1.59 5.57
CA SER A 107 -14.78 2.95 5.12
C SER A 107 -16.06 3.49 5.78
N PRO A 108 -16.17 4.80 5.99
CA PRO A 108 -17.44 5.41 6.43
C PRO A 108 -18.58 5.15 5.43
N ALA A 109 -19.82 5.27 5.90
CA ALA A 109 -20.97 5.30 5.00
C ALA A 109 -20.79 6.41 3.94
N GLY A 110 -21.10 6.09 2.68
CA GLY A 110 -20.90 7.02 1.57
C GLY A 110 -19.45 7.12 1.09
N ARG A 111 -18.56 6.22 1.53
CA ARG A 111 -17.14 6.16 1.12
C ARG A 111 -16.76 4.75 0.69
N HIS A 112 -15.81 4.65 -0.24
CA HIS A 112 -15.08 3.41 -0.52
C HIS A 112 -13.60 3.71 -0.78
N PHE A 113 -12.73 2.74 -0.53
CA PHE A 113 -11.29 2.82 -0.81
C PHE A 113 -11.01 2.71 -2.31
N ASN A 114 -10.05 3.50 -2.78
CA ASN A 114 -9.60 3.50 -4.18
C ASN A 114 -8.36 2.61 -4.43
N GLY A 115 -7.88 1.89 -3.41
CA GLY A 115 -6.81 0.91 -3.54
C GLY A 115 -5.45 1.34 -3.02
N HIS A 116 -5.21 2.63 -2.74
CA HIS A 116 -3.91 3.10 -2.27
C HIS A 116 -3.99 3.85 -0.95
N ALA A 117 -2.93 3.74 -0.16
CA ALA A 117 -2.72 4.50 1.06
C ALA A 117 -1.22 4.75 1.26
N VAL A 118 -0.87 5.64 2.19
CA VAL A 118 0.52 5.89 2.57
C VAL A 118 0.60 6.27 4.04
N PHE A 119 1.56 5.70 4.76
CA PHE A 119 1.93 6.21 6.09
C PHE A 119 2.78 7.47 5.95
N HIS A 120 2.59 8.43 6.85
CA HIS A 120 3.58 9.47 7.09
C HIS A 120 4.89 8.84 7.60
N LYS A 121 6.04 9.48 7.34
CA LYS A 121 7.37 9.00 7.79
C LYS A 121 7.44 8.69 9.29
N GLY A 122 6.67 9.42 10.10
CA GLY A 122 6.57 9.22 11.55
C GLY A 122 5.72 8.01 11.97
N GLY A 123 4.94 7.41 11.07
CA GLY A 123 4.11 6.22 11.34
C GLY A 123 2.79 6.48 12.05
N GLU A 124 2.64 7.64 12.72
CA GLU A 124 1.43 8.00 13.46
C GLU A 124 0.19 8.24 12.57
N TRP A 125 0.40 8.64 11.32
CA TRP A 125 -0.66 9.04 10.40
C TRP A 125 -0.64 8.21 9.14
N LEU A 126 -1.82 7.82 8.68
CA LEU A 126 -2.05 7.16 7.40
C LEU A 126 -3.11 7.93 6.60
N TYR A 127 -2.84 8.07 5.31
CA TYR A 127 -3.72 8.70 4.35
C TYR A 127 -4.14 7.67 3.31
N ALA A 128 -5.43 7.56 3.02
CA ALA A 128 -5.96 6.62 2.04
C ALA A 128 -6.74 7.35 0.94
N THR A 129 -6.57 6.94 -0.31
CA THR A 129 -7.42 7.45 -1.39
C THR A 129 -8.81 6.83 -1.27
N GLU A 130 -9.81 7.69 -1.23
CA GLU A 130 -11.21 7.32 -1.04
C GLU A 130 -12.09 8.05 -2.07
N HIS A 131 -13.25 7.49 -2.35
CA HIS A 131 -14.26 8.12 -3.21
C HIS A 131 -15.52 8.43 -2.41
N ASP A 132 -16.08 9.62 -2.62
CA ASP A 132 -17.38 10.00 -2.10
C ASP A 132 -18.49 9.44 -3.02
N THR A 133 -19.30 8.51 -2.51
CA THR A 133 -20.41 7.95 -3.29
C THR A 133 -21.68 8.78 -3.19
N THR A 134 -21.71 9.80 -2.35
CA THR A 134 -22.85 10.73 -2.20
C THR A 134 -22.78 11.91 -3.17
N GLU A 135 -21.57 12.24 -3.63
CA GLU A 135 -21.32 13.28 -4.63
C GLU A 135 -20.47 12.70 -5.78
N PRO A 136 -21.09 12.34 -6.93
CA PRO A 136 -20.38 11.68 -8.03
C PRO A 136 -19.13 12.43 -8.49
N GLY A 137 -18.00 11.75 -8.42
CA GLY A 137 -16.72 12.31 -8.86
C GLY A 137 -15.95 13.08 -7.78
N ARG A 138 -16.47 13.25 -6.56
CA ARG A 138 -15.70 13.87 -5.47
C ARG A 138 -14.69 12.87 -4.90
N GLY A 139 -13.41 13.11 -5.16
CA GLY A 139 -12.30 12.42 -4.52
C GLY A 139 -11.98 12.97 -3.14
N VAL A 140 -11.63 12.08 -2.21
CA VAL A 140 -11.20 12.43 -0.86
C VAL A 140 -9.97 11.63 -0.43
N LEU A 141 -9.24 12.18 0.53
CA LEU A 141 -8.25 11.47 1.32
C LEU A 141 -8.84 11.20 2.69
N GLY A 142 -9.02 9.93 3.05
CA GLY A 142 -9.29 9.55 4.43
C GLY A 142 -8.03 9.75 5.28
N VAL A 143 -8.21 10.34 6.47
CA VAL A 143 -7.13 10.60 7.43
C VAL A 143 -7.31 9.70 8.63
N TYR A 144 -6.28 8.92 8.95
CA TYR A 144 -6.30 7.94 10.02
C TYR A 144 -5.10 8.13 10.94
N ARG A 145 -5.35 8.09 12.25
CA ARG A 145 -4.30 8.06 13.28
C ARG A 145 -4.10 6.62 13.75
N LEU A 146 -2.85 6.18 13.80
CA LEU A 146 -2.49 4.91 14.41
C LEU A 146 -2.35 5.09 15.93
N ASP A 147 -3.11 4.30 16.69
CA ASP A 147 -3.05 4.25 18.14
C ASP A 147 -3.30 2.81 18.61
N ALA A 148 -2.41 2.29 19.46
CA ALA A 148 -2.45 0.93 19.99
C ALA A 148 -2.72 -0.16 18.92
N GLU A 149 -1.96 -0.14 17.82
CA GLU A 149 -2.12 -1.08 16.68
C GLU A 149 -3.50 -1.01 16.00
N ARG A 150 -4.20 0.13 16.10
CA ARG A 150 -5.48 0.38 15.42
C ARG A 150 -5.46 1.72 14.70
N LEU A 151 -5.93 1.73 13.47
CA LEU A 151 -6.20 2.93 12.69
C LEU A 151 -7.57 3.49 13.07
N GLN A 152 -7.56 4.69 13.64
CA GLN A 152 -8.74 5.45 14.01
C GLN A 152 -8.92 6.58 12.99
N ARG A 153 -10.10 6.70 12.40
CA ARG A 153 -10.37 7.79 11.47
C ARG A 153 -10.43 9.11 12.22
N ASP A 154 -9.68 10.09 11.74
CA ASP A 154 -9.60 11.44 12.30
C ASP A 154 -10.41 12.43 11.43
N GLY A 155 -10.43 12.23 10.11
CA GLY A 155 -11.15 13.12 9.20
C GLY A 155 -10.99 12.76 7.74
N GLU A 156 -11.27 13.73 6.87
CA GLU A 156 -10.97 13.66 5.44
C GLU A 156 -10.57 15.02 4.87
N HIS A 157 -9.85 14.99 3.75
CA HIS A 157 -9.56 16.15 2.92
C HIS A 157 -10.07 15.94 1.50
N GLY A 158 -10.57 17.00 0.86
CA GLY A 158 -10.90 16.93 -0.56
C GLY A 158 -9.63 16.79 -1.40
N THR A 159 -9.63 15.90 -2.39
CA THR A 159 -8.51 15.80 -3.34
C THR A 159 -8.66 16.78 -4.51
N HIS A 160 -9.81 17.46 -4.57
CA HIS A 160 -10.18 18.43 -5.61
C HIS A 160 -10.11 17.86 -7.04
N GLY A 161 -10.29 16.55 -7.19
CA GLY A 161 -10.33 15.87 -8.48
C GLY A 161 -11.15 14.57 -8.44
N VAL A 162 -11.37 14.01 -9.62
CA VAL A 162 -12.12 12.76 -9.80
C VAL A 162 -11.16 11.58 -9.70
N GLY A 163 -11.57 10.53 -8.96
CA GLY A 163 -10.84 9.26 -8.90
C GLY A 163 -9.40 9.43 -8.41
N PRO A 164 -9.17 9.82 -7.14
CA PRO A 164 -7.82 9.84 -6.59
C PRO A 164 -7.28 8.41 -6.62
N HIS A 165 -6.21 8.20 -7.39
CA HIS A 165 -5.63 6.87 -7.58
C HIS A 165 -4.42 6.70 -6.67
N GLN A 166 -3.31 7.36 -7.03
CA GLN A 166 -2.05 7.28 -6.30
C GLN A 166 -1.87 8.48 -5.37
N LEU A 167 -1.16 8.27 -4.27
CA LEU A 167 -0.64 9.32 -3.41
C LEU A 167 0.80 9.01 -2.99
N LEU A 168 1.63 10.04 -2.86
CA LEU A 168 3.05 9.92 -2.49
C LEU A 168 3.50 11.16 -1.70
N TRP A 169 4.37 10.95 -0.72
CA TRP A 169 5.10 12.04 -0.09
C TRP A 169 6.19 12.56 -1.02
N MET A 170 6.33 13.88 -1.08
CA MET A 170 7.47 14.52 -1.71
C MET A 170 8.74 14.30 -0.85
N PRO A 171 9.94 14.49 -1.42
CA PRO A 171 11.20 14.32 -0.69
C PRO A 171 11.38 15.23 0.54
N ASP A 172 10.60 16.32 0.65
CA ASP A 172 10.57 17.17 1.84
C ASP A 172 9.95 16.45 3.06
N GLY A 173 9.18 15.38 2.82
CA GLY A 173 8.47 14.62 3.83
C GLY A 173 7.35 15.39 4.51
N GLU A 174 6.85 16.47 3.89
CA GLU A 174 5.79 17.33 4.40
C GLU A 174 4.68 17.55 3.37
N THR A 175 5.02 17.52 2.07
CA THR A 175 4.06 17.70 0.98
C THR A 175 3.54 16.34 0.50
N LEU A 176 2.23 16.13 0.58
CA LEU A 176 1.55 14.97 0.01
C LEU A 176 1.00 15.31 -1.38
N VAL A 177 1.40 14.55 -2.40
CA VAL A 177 0.91 14.68 -3.77
C VAL A 177 -0.12 13.59 -4.04
N VAL A 178 -1.23 13.96 -4.67
CA VAL A 178 -2.29 13.05 -5.08
C VAL A 178 -2.48 13.11 -6.59
N ALA A 179 -2.40 11.95 -7.24
CA ALA A 179 -2.75 11.78 -8.63
C ALA A 179 -4.26 11.54 -8.75
N ASN A 180 -4.99 12.59 -9.15
CA ASN A 180 -6.39 12.47 -9.52
C ASN A 180 -6.50 12.04 -10.98
N GLY A 181 -7.28 10.99 -11.25
CA GLY A 181 -7.50 10.51 -12.60
C GLY A 181 -8.60 9.46 -12.64
N GLY A 182 -9.64 9.71 -13.42
CA GLY A 182 -10.74 8.78 -13.59
C GLY A 182 -11.83 9.36 -14.47
N ILE A 183 -12.69 8.49 -14.97
CA ILE A 183 -13.95 8.89 -15.59
C ILE A 183 -14.95 9.10 -14.46
N ARG A 184 -15.84 10.09 -14.58
CA ARG A 184 -17.01 10.21 -13.70
C ARG A 184 -17.86 8.96 -13.89
N THR A 185 -17.64 7.98 -13.04
CA THR A 185 -18.49 6.82 -12.93
C THR A 185 -19.61 7.16 -11.96
N GLU A 186 -20.86 6.92 -12.36
CA GLU A 186 -21.99 7.04 -11.45
C GLU A 186 -21.79 6.12 -10.23
N ALA A 187 -22.51 6.40 -9.14
CA ALA A 187 -22.32 5.83 -7.81
C ALA A 187 -22.34 4.28 -7.73
N GLU A 188 -22.69 3.61 -8.83
CA GLU A 188 -22.89 2.16 -8.95
C GLU A 188 -21.79 1.41 -9.71
N SER A 189 -20.61 2.00 -10.00
CA SER A 189 -19.52 1.21 -10.61
C SER A 189 -18.88 0.24 -9.60
N ARG A 190 -19.63 -0.82 -9.27
CA ARG A 190 -19.15 -2.08 -8.68
C ARG A 190 -18.41 -2.90 -9.73
#